data_AF-A0A2N2F959-F1
#
_entry.id   AF-A0A2N2F959-F1
#
_cell.length_a   1.000
_cell.length_b   1.000
_cell.length_c   1.000
_cell.angle_alpha   90.00
_cell.angle_beta   90.00
_cell.angle_gamma   90.00
#
_symmetry.space_group_name_H-M   'P 1'
#
loop_
_entity.id
_entity.type
_entity.pdbx_description
1 polymer ?
#
loop_
_entity_poly.entity_id
_entity_poly.type
_entity_poly.pdbx_seq_one_letter_code
_entity_poly.pdbx_strand_id
1 'polypeptide(L)'
;MKRQLLFLAIITLLLFFTSAYFCCPEAEAFKKESSSPKTSPGSSSKETRGVQVTDKSAATFGSFYNRSYAVIIGINNYEKWPSLEYAVNDAKAMERKLKSLGFETTTLINHNASKDNILKILGDELPRKVE
;
A
#
# COMPACT_ATOMS: atom_id res chain seq x y z
N MET A 1 -42.35 10.95 9.17
CA MET A 1 -41.62 12.18 8.77
C MET A 1 -40.40 12.53 9.63
N LYS A 2 -40.21 11.95 10.83
CA LYS A 2 -39.07 12.28 11.71
C LYS A 2 -37.72 11.65 11.31
N ARG A 3 -37.71 10.61 10.47
CA ARG A 3 -36.48 9.92 10.02
C ARG A 3 -35.79 10.64 8.85
N GLN A 4 -36.54 11.29 7.95
CA GLN A 4 -35.98 12.05 6.83
C GLN A 4 -35.22 13.31 7.30
N LEU A 5 -35.68 13.94 8.38
CA LEU A 5 -35.04 15.15 8.93
C LEU A 5 -33.70 14.85 9.64
N LEU A 6 -33.53 13.62 10.13
CA LEU A 6 -32.32 13.17 10.82
C LEU A 6 -31.19 12.81 9.83
N PHE A 7 -31.53 12.26 8.67
CA PHE A 7 -30.54 11.98 7.61
C PHE A 7 -30.00 13.25 6.94
N LEU A 8 -30.84 14.28 6.76
CA LEU A 8 -30.42 15.57 6.19
C LEU A 8 -29.46 16.35 7.12
N ALA A 9 -29.55 16.14 8.43
CA ALA A 9 -28.68 16.77 9.43
C ALA A 9 -27.28 16.13 9.51
N ILE A 10 -27.15 14.83 9.22
CA ILE A 10 -25.87 14.12 9.27
C ILE A 10 -25.03 14.41 8.01
N ILE A 11 -25.69 14.52 6.85
CA ILE A 11 -25.01 14.84 5.58
C ILE A 11 -24.50 16.28 5.56
N THR A 12 -25.22 17.23 6.17
CA THR A 12 -24.78 18.61 6.30
C THR A 12 -23.62 18.77 7.31
N LEU A 13 -23.56 17.97 8.38
CA LEU A 13 -22.44 17.98 9.32
C LEU A 13 -21.13 17.45 8.70
N LEU A 14 -21.21 16.47 7.79
CA LEU A 14 -20.03 15.91 7.10
C LEU A 14 -19.47 16.83 6.00
N LEU A 15 -20.31 17.65 5.35
CA LEU A 15 -19.87 18.58 4.30
C LEU A 15 -19.28 19.90 4.85
N PHE A 16 -19.62 20.29 6.08
CA PHE A 16 -19.05 21.48 6.73
C PHE A 16 -17.67 21.23 7.37
N PHE A 17 -17.35 20.00 7.79
CA PHE A 17 -16.07 19.69 8.43
C PHE A 17 -14.90 19.49 7.46
N THR A 18 -15.16 19.36 6.15
CA THR A 18 -14.10 19.20 5.13
C THR A 18 -13.56 20.52 4.57
N SER A 19 -14.11 21.68 4.95
CA SER A 19 -13.77 22.97 4.31
C SER A 19 -12.59 23.72 4.96
N ALA A 20 -12.23 23.42 6.22
CA ALA A 20 -11.29 24.26 6.97
C ALA A 20 -9.90 23.65 7.23
N TYR A 21 -9.60 22.45 6.72
CA TYR A 21 -8.31 21.78 6.94
C TYR A 21 -7.66 21.38 5.62
N PHE A 22 -7.25 22.35 4.80
CA PHE A 22 -5.98 22.29 4.04
C PHE A 22 -5.72 23.64 3.39
N CYS A 23 -5.41 24.63 4.22
CA CYS A 23 -4.75 25.85 3.79
C CYS A 23 -3.26 25.71 4.19
N CYS A 24 -2.38 25.57 3.21
CA CYS A 24 -0.97 25.95 3.34
C CYS A 24 -0.64 26.90 2.19
N PRO A 25 -0.19 28.13 2.47
CA PRO A 25 0.20 29.11 1.46
C PRO A 25 1.68 29.01 1.07
N GLU A 26 1.93 29.30 -0.21
CA GLU A 26 2.93 30.20 -0.82
C GLU A 26 4.44 30.14 -0.48
N ALA A 27 5.24 30.44 -1.51
CA ALA A 27 6.68 30.77 -1.56
C ALA A 27 7.65 29.58 -1.74
N GLU A 28 8.62 29.57 -2.65
CA GLU A 28 8.92 30.44 -3.79
C GLU A 28 9.97 29.73 -4.67
N ALA A 29 10.04 30.19 -5.92
CA ALA A 29 10.90 29.81 -7.04
C ALA A 29 12.33 29.30 -6.76
N PHE A 30 12.70 28.18 -7.42
CA PHE A 30 14.07 27.95 -7.90
C PHE A 30 14.06 27.67 -9.40
N LYS A 31 15.03 28.30 -10.07
CA LYS A 31 15.02 28.73 -11.47
C LYS A 31 15.39 27.59 -12.44
N LYS A 32 14.69 27.61 -13.57
CA LYS A 32 14.91 26.85 -14.81
C LYS A 32 16.30 27.11 -15.39
N GLU A 33 17.07 26.06 -15.65
CA GLU A 33 18.12 26.03 -16.67
C GLU A 33 17.94 24.74 -17.48
N SER A 34 18.40 24.78 -18.71
CA SER A 34 17.74 24.27 -19.89
C SER A 34 18.44 23.06 -20.49
N SER A 35 17.76 22.42 -21.45
CA SER A 35 18.27 21.55 -22.52
C SER A 35 18.37 20.03 -22.28
N SER A 36 17.39 19.31 -22.84
CA SER A 36 17.56 17.97 -23.48
C SER A 36 18.35 18.15 -24.81
N PRO A 37 18.85 17.11 -25.54
CA PRO A 37 18.46 15.69 -25.51
C PRO A 37 19.60 14.65 -25.75
N LYS A 38 19.21 13.35 -25.74
CA LYS A 38 19.73 12.19 -26.53
C LYS A 38 20.47 11.05 -25.79
N THR A 39 19.85 9.86 -25.93
CA THR A 39 20.45 8.54 -26.30
C THR A 39 21.01 7.62 -25.20
N SER A 40 20.37 6.44 -25.07
CA SER A 40 20.80 5.20 -24.39
C SER A 40 22.14 4.64 -24.95
N PRO A 41 22.70 3.51 -24.46
CA PRO A 41 22.82 2.94 -23.12
C PRO A 41 24.31 2.70 -22.76
N GLY A 42 24.76 3.14 -21.59
CA GLY A 42 26.13 2.89 -21.11
C GLY A 42 26.16 1.78 -20.06
N SER A 43 26.33 0.54 -20.50
CA SER A 43 26.72 -0.59 -19.64
C SER A 43 28.14 -0.34 -19.10
N SER A 44 28.25 0.27 -17.93
CA SER A 44 29.51 0.33 -17.19
C SER A 44 29.76 -1.05 -16.57
N SER A 45 30.53 -1.87 -17.28
CA SER A 45 31.06 -3.14 -16.80
C SER A 45 32.01 -2.88 -15.63
N LYS A 46 31.50 -3.01 -14.39
CA LYS A 46 32.36 -3.25 -13.24
C LYS A 46 32.84 -4.69 -13.29
N GLU A 47 34.11 -4.86 -13.64
CA GLU A 47 34.83 -6.12 -13.55
C GLU A 47 34.78 -6.63 -12.10
N THR A 48 33.91 -7.62 -11.87
CA THR A 48 33.78 -8.28 -10.59
C THR A 48 34.60 -9.56 -10.66
N ARG A 49 35.69 -9.64 -9.89
CA ARG A 49 36.53 -10.84 -9.83
C ARG A 49 35.70 -12.02 -9.29
N GLY A 50 35.32 -12.95 -10.17
CA GLY A 50 35.14 -14.36 -9.81
C GLY A 50 33.80 -14.84 -9.25
N VAL A 51 32.67 -14.14 -9.49
CA VAL A 51 31.32 -14.74 -9.30
C VAL A 51 30.46 -14.36 -10.50
N GLN A 52 30.15 -15.35 -11.34
CA GLN A 52 29.09 -15.23 -12.34
C GLN A 52 27.77 -15.31 -11.58
N VAL A 53 27.17 -14.16 -11.26
CA VAL A 53 25.74 -14.14 -10.90
C VAL A 53 25.03 -14.48 -12.20
N THR A 54 24.66 -15.74 -12.36
CA THR A 54 23.66 -16.09 -13.35
C THR A 54 22.41 -15.37 -12.90
N ASP A 55 22.07 -14.27 -13.57
CA ASP A 55 20.74 -13.71 -13.48
C ASP A 55 19.81 -14.85 -13.88
N LYS A 56 19.26 -15.55 -12.89
CA LYS A 56 18.11 -16.40 -13.08
C LYS A 56 17.08 -15.43 -13.60
N SER A 57 17.00 -15.33 -14.93
CA SER A 57 16.05 -14.53 -15.69
C SER A 57 14.80 -14.52 -14.86
N ALA A 58 14.49 -13.36 -14.27
CA ALA A 58 13.31 -13.21 -13.44
C ALA A 58 12.21 -13.80 -14.30
N ALA A 59 11.76 -15.00 -13.92
CA ALA A 59 10.97 -15.84 -14.79
C ALA A 59 9.91 -14.88 -15.31
N THR A 60 9.86 -14.68 -16.63
CA THR A 60 8.77 -13.91 -17.20
C THR A 60 7.56 -14.70 -16.72
N PHE A 61 6.93 -14.23 -15.64
CA PHE A 61 5.73 -14.78 -15.05
C PHE A 61 4.67 -14.42 -16.06
N GLY A 62 4.77 -15.05 -17.22
CA GLY A 62 3.99 -14.77 -18.39
C GLY A 62 2.59 -15.20 -18.03
N SER A 63 1.76 -14.22 -17.68
CA SER A 63 0.31 -14.25 -17.86
C SER A 63 -0.45 -15.49 -17.33
N PHE A 64 0.11 -16.30 -16.42
CA PHE A 64 -0.61 -17.46 -15.87
C PHE A 64 -1.60 -17.05 -14.76
N TYR A 65 -1.37 -15.90 -14.12
CA TYR A 65 -2.22 -15.39 -13.06
C TYR A 65 -2.87 -14.07 -13.50
N ASN A 66 -4.19 -14.06 -13.59
CA ASN A 66 -4.95 -12.86 -13.96
C ASN A 66 -5.04 -11.84 -12.82
N ARG A 67 -4.94 -12.30 -11.57
CA ARG A 67 -5.07 -11.49 -10.37
C ARG A 67 -4.10 -11.98 -9.30
N SER A 68 -3.52 -11.04 -8.55
CA SER A 68 -2.62 -11.31 -7.43
C SER A 68 -3.25 -10.75 -6.16
N TYR A 69 -3.37 -11.57 -5.13
CA TYR A 69 -3.96 -11.17 -3.84
C TYR A 69 -2.90 -11.15 -2.75
N ALA A 70 -3.03 -10.22 -1.81
CA ALA A 70 -2.16 -10.16 -0.64
C ALA A 70 -2.96 -9.83 0.62
N VAL A 71 -2.69 -10.56 1.70
CA VAL A 71 -3.20 -10.24 3.03
C VAL A 71 -2.02 -9.75 3.86
N ILE A 72 -2.07 -8.51 4.33
CA ILE A 72 -1.00 -7.87 5.10
C ILE A 72 -1.46 -7.71 6.55
N ILE A 73 -0.62 -8.13 7.49
CA ILE A 73 -0.93 -8.09 8.92
C ILE A 73 0.17 -7.32 9.64
N GLY A 74 -0.20 -6.29 10.41
CA GLY A 74 0.72 -5.52 11.25
C GLY A 74 0.18 -5.35 12.67
N ILE A 75 0.89 -5.83 13.68
CA ILE A 75 0.44 -5.76 15.08
C ILE A 75 1.51 -5.08 15.92
N ASN A 76 1.24 -3.84 16.33
CA ASN A 76 2.03 -3.14 17.33
C ASN A 76 1.56 -3.53 18.73
N ASN A 77 0.25 -3.46 18.96
CA ASN A 77 -0.34 -3.57 20.29
C ASN A 77 -0.85 -4.99 20.54
N TYR A 78 0.04 -5.87 20.99
CA TYR A 78 -0.36 -7.19 21.49
C TYR A 78 -0.99 -7.07 22.88
N GLU A 79 -2.02 -7.87 23.16
CA GLU A 79 -2.69 -7.86 24.47
C GLU A 79 -1.83 -8.48 25.58
N LYS A 80 -1.09 -9.56 25.25
CA LYS A 80 -0.32 -10.36 26.22
C LYS A 80 1.19 -10.15 26.15
N TRP A 81 1.66 -9.47 25.10
CA TRP A 81 3.07 -9.27 24.82
C TRP A 81 3.40 -7.77 24.80
N PRO A 82 4.66 -7.40 25.04
CA PRO A 82 5.09 -6.01 24.91
C PRO A 82 4.74 -5.45 23.52
N SER A 83 4.43 -4.16 23.48
CA SER A 83 4.10 -3.49 22.22
C SER A 83 5.33 -3.39 21.31
N LEU A 84 5.11 -3.55 20.00
CA LEU A 84 6.07 -3.24 18.95
C LEU A 84 5.83 -1.83 18.42
N GLU A 85 6.87 -1.19 17.89
CA GLU A 85 6.79 0.19 17.40
C GLU A 85 6.44 0.29 15.91
N TYR A 86 6.92 -0.64 15.08
CA TYR A 86 6.95 -0.45 13.62
C TYR A 86 6.08 -1.40 12.79
N ALA A 87 5.53 -2.48 13.35
CA ALA A 87 4.78 -3.48 12.57
C ALA A 87 3.58 -2.88 11.80
N VAL A 88 2.88 -1.90 12.39
CA VAL A 88 1.81 -1.14 11.71
C VAL A 88 2.36 -0.31 10.54
N ASN A 89 3.52 0.31 10.72
CA ASN A 89 4.15 1.12 9.67
C ASN A 89 4.64 0.24 8.53
N ASP A 90 5.24 -0.90 8.85
CA ASP A 90 5.73 -1.90 7.89
C ASP A 90 4.57 -2.46 7.06
N ALA A 91 3.45 -2.81 7.71
CA ALA A 91 2.24 -3.24 7.02
C ALA A 91 1.73 -2.20 6.02
N LYS A 92 1.68 -0.91 6.41
CA LYS A 92 1.29 0.19 5.52
C LYS A 92 2.27 0.38 4.36
N ALA A 93 3.57 0.24 4.61
CA ALA A 93 4.59 0.35 3.57
C ALA A 93 4.46 -0.79 2.55
N MET A 94 4.26 -2.01 3.04
CA MET A 94 4.03 -3.20 2.21
C MET A 94 2.75 -3.10 1.41
N GLU A 95 1.66 -2.62 1.99
CA GLU A 95 0.41 -2.38 1.27
C GLU A 95 0.63 -1.45 0.08
N ARG A 96 1.28 -0.29 0.28
CA ARG A 96 1.57 0.66 -0.81
C ARG A 96 2.41 0.01 -1.90
N LYS A 97 3.44 -0.74 -1.51
CA LYS A 97 4.33 -1.41 -2.46
C LYS A 97 3.58 -2.49 -3.26
N LEU A 98 2.80 -3.33 -2.60
CA LEU A 98 2.06 -4.41 -3.26
C LEU A 98 0.95 -3.88 -4.16
N LYS A 99 0.23 -2.84 -3.74
CA LYS A 99 -0.71 -2.11 -4.61
C LYS A 99 -0.03 -1.58 -5.87
N SER A 100 1.18 -1.01 -5.75
CA SER A 100 1.94 -0.52 -6.91
C SER A 100 2.37 -1.63 -7.89
N LEU A 101 2.43 -2.87 -7.41
CA LEU A 101 2.75 -4.07 -8.20
C LEU A 101 1.49 -4.75 -8.77
N GLY A 102 0.30 -4.19 -8.55
CA GLY A 102 -0.96 -4.73 -9.06
C GLY A 102 -1.63 -5.78 -8.17
N PHE A 103 -1.25 -5.88 -6.89
CA PHE A 103 -1.93 -6.77 -5.94
C PHE A 103 -3.22 -6.14 -5.41
N GLU A 104 -4.27 -6.96 -5.28
CA GLU A 104 -5.44 -6.65 -4.45
C GLU A 104 -5.10 -6.98 -3.00
N THR A 105 -5.00 -5.95 -2.17
CA THR A 105 -4.53 -6.09 -0.79
C THR A 105 -5.66 -6.01 0.23
N THR A 106 -5.63 -6.87 1.25
CA THR A 106 -6.45 -6.75 2.47
C THR A 106 -5.53 -6.56 3.67
N THR A 107 -5.66 -5.46 4.40
CA THR A 107 -4.74 -5.10 5.50
C THR A 107 -5.44 -5.17 6.85
N LEU A 108 -4.85 -5.89 7.80
CA LEU A 108 -5.30 -5.96 9.20
C LEU A 108 -4.25 -5.35 10.12
N ILE A 109 -4.69 -4.52 11.06
CA ILE A 109 -3.79 -3.77 11.94
C ILE A 109 -4.27 -3.79 13.39
N ASN A 110 -3.35 -4.04 14.33
CA ASN A 110 -3.59 -4.08 15.77
C ASN A 110 -4.81 -4.94 16.13
N HIS A 111 -5.79 -4.39 16.86
CA HIS A 111 -7.00 -5.07 17.31
C HIS A 111 -7.81 -5.68 16.14
N ASN A 112 -7.73 -5.12 14.93
CA ASN A 112 -8.41 -5.69 13.77
C ASN A 112 -7.73 -6.97 13.28
N ALA A 113 -6.45 -7.18 13.59
CA ALA A 113 -5.72 -8.42 13.33
C ALA A 113 -5.96 -9.46 14.43
N SER A 114 -7.22 -9.62 14.86
CA SER A 114 -7.62 -10.69 15.77
C SER A 114 -7.54 -12.05 15.07
N LYS A 115 -7.41 -13.12 15.86
CA LYS A 115 -7.42 -14.50 15.34
C LYS A 115 -8.64 -14.75 14.45
N ASP A 116 -9.81 -14.34 14.89
CA ASP A 116 -11.07 -14.58 14.19
C ASP A 116 -11.12 -13.86 12.84
N ASN A 117 -10.65 -12.60 12.79
CA ASN A 117 -10.60 -11.84 11.55
C ASN A 117 -9.57 -12.40 10.56
N ILE A 118 -8.39 -12.82 11.06
CA ILE A 118 -7.36 -13.44 10.22
C ILE A 118 -7.90 -14.75 9.63
N LEU A 119 -8.53 -15.60 10.44
CA LEU A 119 -9.11 -16.86 9.97
C LEU A 119 -10.26 -16.64 8.99
N LYS A 120 -11.14 -15.68 9.24
CA LYS A 120 -12.21 -15.30 8.32
C LYS A 120 -11.67 -14.86 6.96
N ILE A 121 -10.66 -14.00 6.96
CA ILE A 121 -10.08 -13.51 5.71
C ILE A 121 -9.34 -14.64 4.97
N LEU A 122 -8.49 -15.40 5.66
CA LEU A 122 -7.68 -16.45 5.01
C LEU A 122 -8.48 -17.69 4.63
N GLY A 123 -9.45 -18.09 5.46
CA GLY A 123 -10.22 -19.32 5.30
C GLY A 123 -11.49 -19.15 4.46
N ASP A 124 -12.16 -18.00 4.57
CA ASP A 124 -13.47 -17.81 3.93
C ASP A 124 -13.40 -16.81 2.77
N GLU A 125 -12.86 -15.62 3.02
CA GLU A 125 -12.93 -14.53 2.04
C GLU A 125 -11.93 -14.69 0.90
N LEU A 126 -10.68 -15.05 1.21
CA LEU A 126 -9.62 -15.13 0.23
C LEU A 126 -9.84 -16.26 -0.79
N PRO A 127 -10.22 -17.49 -0.41
CA PRO A 127 -10.51 -18.56 -1.38
C PRO A 127 -11.60 -18.17 -2.37
N ARG A 128 -12.68 -17.53 -1.91
CA ARG A 128 -13.78 -17.03 -2.77
C ARG A 128 -13.35 -15.98 -3.80
N LYS A 129 -12.22 -15.29 -3.59
CA LYS A 129 -11.69 -14.31 -4.55
C LYS A 129 -10.83 -14.95 -5.65
N VAL A 130 -10.24 -16.10 -5.33
CA VAL A 130 -9.32 -16.82 -6.22
C VAL A 130 -10.07 -17.73 -7.20
N GLU A 131 -11.28 -18.18 -6.83
CA GLU A 131 -12.25 -18.85 -7.72
C GLU A 131 -12.68 -17.96 -8.91
#